data_AF-A0A9P7X7D1-F1
#
_entry.id   AF-A0A9P7X7D1-F1
#
_cell.length_a   1.000
_cell.length_b   1.000
_cell.length_c   1.000
_cell.angle_alpha   90.00
_cell.angle_beta   90.00
_cell.angle_gamma   90.00
#
_symmetry.space_group_name_H-M   'P 1'
#
loop_
_entity.id
_entity.type
_entity.pdbx_description
1 polymer ?
#
loop_
_entity_poly.entity_id
_entity_poly.type
_entity_poly.pdbx_seq_one_letter_code
_entity_poly.pdbx_strand_id
1 'polypeptide(L)'
;MPPKKRYAITLNNHMQRGRITFNTVTKSEGPRHQESWTVTITVTHALNANDEEVPVPFFRVGQGTSKGAALTAASLLALQALGYEP
;
A
#
# COMPACT_ATOMS: atom_id res chain seq x y z
N MET A 1 -0.71 18.99 8.01
CA MET A 1 -1.52 17.99 7.29
C MET A 1 -1.42 16.66 8.03
N PRO A 2 -2.51 15.94 8.30
CA PRO A 2 -2.39 14.64 8.96
C PRO A 2 -1.63 13.67 8.04
N PRO A 3 -0.73 12.82 8.55
CA PRO A 3 0.14 11.93 7.77
C PRO A 3 -0.62 10.85 6.96
N LYS A 4 -1.96 10.85 7.04
CA LYS A 4 -2.88 9.81 6.57
C LYS A 4 -2.87 9.52 5.07
N LYS A 5 -2.10 10.23 4.23
CA LYS A 5 -2.00 9.94 2.77
C LYS A 5 -0.58 9.87 2.23
N ARG A 6 0.44 10.11 3.06
CA ARG A 6 1.84 10.19 2.60
C ARG A 6 2.29 8.89 1.94
N TYR A 7 2.04 7.75 2.57
CA TYR A 7 2.50 6.45 2.08
C TYR A 7 1.84 6.02 0.78
N ALA A 8 0.54 6.23 0.62
CA ALA A 8 -0.17 5.92 -0.61
C ALA A 8 0.33 6.77 -1.79
N ILE A 9 0.62 8.05 -1.55
CA ILE A 9 1.21 8.95 -2.54
C ILE A 9 2.63 8.48 -2.91
N THR A 10 3.46 8.17 -1.92
CA THR A 10 4.83 7.67 -2.16
C THR A 10 4.81 6.39 -3.01
N LEU A 11 3.99 5.41 -2.64
CA LEU A 11 3.87 4.16 -3.38
C LEU A 11 3.43 4.40 -4.84
N ASN A 12 2.45 5.30 -5.05
CA ASN A 12 2.01 5.69 -6.39
C ASN A 12 3.10 6.40 -7.20
N ASN A 13 3.91 7.26 -6.56
CA ASN A 13 5.02 7.93 -7.22
C ASN A 13 6.09 6.93 -7.70
N HIS A 14 6.41 5.91 -6.90
CA HIS A 14 7.32 4.84 -7.32
C HIS A 14 6.75 4.02 -8.48
N MET A 15 5.44 3.79 -8.50
CA MET A 15 4.78 3.13 -9.62
C MET A 15 4.84 3.96 -10.91
N GLN A 16 4.57 5.26 -10.83
CA GLN A 16 4.69 6.17 -11.99
C GLN A 16 6.11 6.26 -12.54
N ARG A 17 7.13 6.07 -11.68
CA ARG A 17 8.54 6.00 -12.07
C ARG A 17 8.97 4.63 -12.60
N GLY A 18 8.06 3.64 -12.67
CA GLY A 18 8.37 2.28 -13.11
C GLY A 18 9.17 1.45 -12.11
N ARG A 19 9.43 1.96 -10.90
CA ARG A 19 10.18 1.24 -9.86
C ARG A 19 9.37 0.15 -9.18
N ILE A 20 8.05 0.30 -9.14
CA ILE A 20 7.14 -0.67 -8.53
C ILE A 20 5.95 -0.90 -9.46
N THR A 21 5.44 -2.11 -9.52
CA THR A 21 4.12 -2.41 -10.11
C THR A 21 3.30 -3.15 -9.08
N PHE A 22 2.09 -2.67 -8.82
CA PHE A 22 1.21 -3.28 -7.86
C PHE A 22 -0.26 -3.19 -8.29
N ASN A 23 -1.05 -4.14 -7.82
CA ASN A 23 -2.50 -4.14 -7.94
C ASN A 23 -3.11 -3.91 -6.56
N THR A 24 -4.26 -3.22 -6.53
CA THR A 24 -4.97 -2.94 -5.29
C THR A 24 -6.37 -3.52 -5.35
N VAL A 25 -6.72 -4.31 -4.34
CA VAL A 25 -8.09 -4.81 -4.12
C VAL A 25 -8.63 -4.16 -2.86
N THR A 26 -9.82 -3.58 -2.95
CA THR A 26 -10.49 -2.95 -1.81
C THR A 26 -11.78 -3.69 -1.49
N LYS A 27 -11.99 -4.00 -0.20
CA LYS A 27 -13.22 -4.60 0.31
C LYS A 27 -13.72 -3.78 1.49
N SER A 28 -15.04 -3.67 1.62
CA SER A 28 -15.67 -3.17 2.84
C SER A 28 -16.65 -4.20 3.39
N GLU A 29 -16.76 -4.26 4.71
CA GLU A 29 -17.62 -5.19 5.44
C GLU A 29 -18.26 -4.48 6.64
N GLY A 30 -19.42 -4.98 7.05
CA GLY A 30 -20.15 -4.45 8.21
C GLY A 30 -21.19 -3.37 7.87
N PRO A 31 -21.98 -2.96 8.87
CA PRO A 31 -23.02 -1.95 8.67
C PRO A 31 -22.40 -0.57 8.45
N ARG A 32 -23.08 0.30 7.68
CA ARG A 32 -22.55 1.64 7.27
C ARG A 32 -22.00 2.51 8.41
N HIS A 33 -22.51 2.38 9.63
CA HIS A 33 -22.08 3.16 10.79
C HIS A 33 -20.87 2.57 11.53
N GLN A 34 -20.45 1.35 11.19
CA GLN A 34 -19.26 0.65 11.70
C GLN A 34 -18.59 -0.15 10.57
N GLU A 35 -18.47 0.48 9.40
CA GLU A 35 -17.90 -0.18 8.23
C GLU A 35 -16.39 -0.36 8.42
N SER A 36 -15.94 -1.60 8.22
CA SER A 36 -14.52 -1.95 8.21
C SER A 36 -14.05 -2.04 6.76
N TRP A 37 -12.94 -1.38 6.47
CA TRP A 37 -12.31 -1.38 5.16
C TRP A 37 -11.04 -2.22 5.20
N THR A 38 -10.88 -3.09 4.22
CA THR A 38 -9.66 -3.87 3.98
C THR A 38 -9.13 -3.54 2.60
N VAL A 39 -7.83 -3.23 2.51
CA VAL A 39 -7.12 -2.98 1.26
C VAL A 39 -5.96 -3.96 1.16
N THR A 40 -5.92 -4.71 0.07
CA THR A 40 -4.83 -5.61 -0.27
C THR A 40 -4.03 -5.01 -1.42
N ILE A 41 -2.73 -4.86 -1.23
CA ILE A 41 -1.77 -4.43 -2.24
C ILE A 41 -0.92 -5.64 -2.61
N THR A 42 -1.00 -6.07 -3.86
CA THR A 42 -0.18 -7.14 -4.43
C THR A 42 0.89 -6.52 -5.31
N VAL A 43 2.15 -6.67 -4.92
CA VAL A 43 3.30 -6.18 -5.68
C VAL A 43 3.78 -7.28 -6.62
N THR A 44 3.88 -6.98 -7.90
CA THR A 44 4.29 -7.92 -8.96
C THR A 44 5.66 -7.61 -9.54
N HIS A 45 6.16 -6.39 -9.32
CA HIS A 45 7.50 -5.95 -9.67
C HIS A 45 7.93 -4.87 -8.68
N ALA A 46 9.17 -4.91 -8.21
CA ALA A 46 9.71 -3.85 -7.37
C ALA A 46 11.23 -3.79 -7.36
N LEU A 47 11.73 -2.56 -7.40
CA LEU A 47 13.09 -2.17 -7.10
C LEU A 47 13.12 -1.52 -5.71
N ASN A 48 14.09 -1.87 -4.87
CA ASN A 48 14.32 -1.22 -3.57
C ASN A 48 14.94 0.17 -3.76
N ALA A 49 15.24 0.86 -2.66
CA ALA A 49 15.85 2.20 -2.70
C ALA A 49 17.20 2.24 -3.45
N ASN A 50 17.94 1.14 -3.47
CA ASN A 50 19.24 0.97 -4.12
C ASN A 50 19.14 0.46 -5.57
N ASP A 51 17.93 0.44 -6.14
CA ASP A 51 17.64 -0.09 -7.48
C ASP A 51 17.94 -1.59 -7.66
N GLU A 52 17.90 -2.35 -6.57
CA GLU A 52 18.00 -3.82 -6.61
C GLU A 52 16.61 -4.45 -6.67
N GLU A 53 16.49 -5.55 -7.41
CA GLU A 53 15.25 -6.32 -7.48
C GLU A 53 14.87 -6.92 -6.13
N VAL A 54 13.61 -6.74 -5.74
CA VAL A 54 13.03 -7.32 -4.52
C VAL A 54 12.28 -8.60 -4.89
N PRO A 55 12.32 -9.66 -4.07
CA PRO A 55 11.52 -10.87 -4.32
C PRO A 55 10.03 -10.57 -4.45
N VAL A 56 9.46 -10.92 -5.61
CA VAL A 56 8.04 -10.74 -5.99
C VAL A 56 7.50 -12.07 -6.57
N PRO A 57 6.17 -12.30 -6.56
CA PRO A 57 5.12 -11.43 -6.01
C PRO A 57 4.97 -11.60 -4.50
N PHE A 58 4.55 -10.52 -3.83
CA PHE A 58 4.07 -10.58 -2.44
C PHE A 58 2.88 -9.65 -2.26
N PHE A 59 2.16 -9.80 -1.16
CA PHE A 59 1.05 -8.91 -0.84
C PHE A 59 1.11 -8.40 0.60
N ARG A 60 0.49 -7.24 0.81
CA ARG A 60 0.30 -6.62 2.13
C ARG A 60 -1.15 -6.17 2.27
N VAL A 61 -1.68 -6.34 3.48
CA VAL A 61 -3.08 -6.06 3.80
C VAL A 61 -3.11 -4.98 4.86
N GLY A 62 -3.88 -3.92 4.59
CA GLY A 62 -4.16 -2.86 5.54
C GLY A 62 -5.65 -2.83 5.86
N GLN A 63 -5.96 -2.59 7.13
CA GLN A 63 -7.34 -2.45 7.61
C GLN A 63 -7.55 -1.08 8.25
N GLY A 64 -8.79 -0.61 8.25
CA GLY A 64 -9.15 0.62 8.92
C GLY A 64 -10.63 0.94 8.87
N THR A 65 -11.06 1.91 9.66
CA THR A 65 -12.45 2.40 9.73
C THR A 65 -12.85 3.28 8.55
N SER A 66 -11.97 3.42 7.54
CA SER A 66 -12.25 4.12 6.30
C SER A 66 -11.34 3.59 5.20
N LYS A 67 -11.79 3.70 3.94
CA LYS A 67 -10.99 3.34 2.76
C LYS A 67 -9.60 3.98 2.78
N GLY A 68 -9.52 5.26 3.17
CA GLY A 68 -8.26 5.99 3.25
C GLY A 68 -7.32 5.46 4.33
N ALA A 69 -7.84 5.10 5.50
CA ALA A 69 -7.03 4.51 6.57
C ALA A 69 -6.50 3.13 6.19
N ALA A 70 -7.35 2.28 5.62
CA ALA A 70 -6.97 0.94 5.16
C ALA A 70 -5.90 1.00 4.06
N LEU A 71 -6.08 1.91 3.08
CA LEU A 71 -5.10 2.13 2.02
C LEU A 71 -3.76 2.59 2.58
N THR A 72 -3.76 3.55 3.50
CA THR A 72 -2.52 4.07 4.10
C THR A 72 -1.78 3.02 4.92
N ALA A 73 -2.51 2.17 5.66
CA ALA A 73 -1.92 1.03 6.36
C ALA A 73 -1.30 0.02 5.37
N ALA A 74 -2.02 -0.33 4.30
CA ALA A 74 -1.52 -1.25 3.29
C ALA A 74 -0.27 -0.70 2.57
N SER A 75 -0.29 0.59 2.21
CA SER A 75 0.82 1.26 1.53
C SER A 75 2.06 1.38 2.43
N LEU A 76 1.88 1.65 3.72
CA LEU A 76 2.99 1.67 4.68
C LEU A 76 3.67 0.30 4.75
N LEU A 77 2.88 -0.77 4.93
CA LEU A 77 3.41 -2.13 5.01
C LEU A 77 4.10 -2.57 3.72
N ALA A 78 3.59 -2.13 2.56
CA ALA A 78 4.21 -2.38 1.27
C ALA A 78 5.56 -1.65 1.15
N LEU A 79 5.64 -0.37 1.50
CA LEU A 79 6.90 0.40 1.45
C LEU A 79 7.95 -0.16 2.40
N GLN A 80 7.56 -0.55 3.62
CA GLN A 80 8.46 -1.20 4.57
C GLN A 80 9.01 -2.52 4.05
N ALA A 81 8.17 -3.35 3.42
CA ALA A 81 8.61 -4.61 2.82
C ALA A 81 9.60 -4.42 1.66
N LEU A 82 9.55 -3.26 1.00
CA LEU A 82 10.44 -2.86 -0.09
C LEU A 82 11.69 -2.13 0.39
N GLY A 83 11.84 -1.91 1.70
CA GLY A 83 12.96 -1.19 2.30
C GLY A 83 12.93 0.33 2.10
N TYR A 84 11.77 0.91 1.75
CA TYR A 84 11.61 2.36 1.71
C TYR A 84 11.26 2.89 3.12
N GLU A 85 12.03 3.86 3.61
CA GLU A 85 11.73 4.52 4.89
C GLU A 85 10.46 5.41 4.81
N PRO A 86 9.62 5.42 5.85
CA PRO A 86 8.38 6.20 5.92
C PRO A 86 8.54 7.73 6.10
#